data_AF-A0A537C9X8-F1
#
_entry.id   AF-A0A537C9X8-F1
#
_cell.length_a   1.000
_cell.length_b   1.000
_cell.length_c   1.000
_cell.angle_alpha   90.00
_cell.angle_beta   90.00
_cell.angle_gamma   90.00
#
_symmetry.space_group_name_H-M   'P 1'
#
loop_
_entity.id
_entity.type
_entity.pdbx_description
1 polymer ?
#
loop_
_entity_poly.entity_id
_entity_poly.type
_entity_poly.pdbx_seq_one_letter_code
_entity_poly.pdbx_strand_id
1 'polypeptide(L)'
;MDLQQAVERLHARYAHALDEGRLEDWPEFFTQNGRYRITTAENEDRGLPLPVLYAEGRPMLRDRVQSLRHANIYEPQRYRHIVSSVLVEQLDDGHARSVA
;
A
#
# COMPACT_ATOMS: atom_id res chain seq x y z
N MET A 1 17.22 7.73 14.08
CA MET A 1 15.76 7.54 13.99
C MET A 1 15.51 6.10 14.36
N ASP A 2 14.65 5.83 15.32
CA ASP A 2 14.31 4.44 15.67
C ASP A 2 13.41 3.81 14.60
N LEU A 3 13.24 2.48 14.68
CA LEU A 3 12.49 1.72 13.68
C LEU A 3 11.00 2.13 13.64
N GLN A 4 10.39 2.38 14.79
CA GLN A 4 9.00 2.81 14.92
C GLN A 4 8.76 4.11 14.13
N GLN A 5 9.55 5.15 14.41
CA GLN A 5 9.44 6.45 13.74
C GLN A 5 9.68 6.35 12.24
N ALA A 6 10.61 5.49 11.81
CA ALA A 6 10.89 5.29 10.38
C ALA A 6 9.68 4.70 9.64
N VAL A 7 9.02 3.69 10.23
CA VAL A 7 7.82 3.05 9.67
C VAL A 7 6.61 3.99 9.70
N GLU A 8 6.37 4.68 10.81
CA GLU A 8 5.28 5.65 10.91
C GLU A 8 5.44 6.78 9.90
N ARG A 9 6.67 7.26 9.68
CA ARG A 9 6.96 8.27 8.65
C ARG A 9 6.73 7.73 7.24
N LEU A 10 7.05 6.46 6.98
CA LEU A 10 6.74 5.81 5.70
C LEU A 10 5.23 5.80 5.44
N HIS A 11 4.44 5.34 6.42
CA HIS A 11 2.97 5.33 6.31
C HIS A 11 2.39 6.73 6.12
N ALA A 12 2.87 7.73 6.87
CA ALA A 12 2.40 9.11 6.74
C ALA A 12 2.67 9.68 5.34
N ARG A 13 3.86 9.45 4.77
CA ARG A 13 4.20 9.90 3.41
C ARG A 13 3.40 9.17 2.33
N TYR A 14 3.22 7.86 2.51
CA TYR A 14 2.40 7.02 1.64
C TYR A 14 0.95 7.53 1.58
N ALA A 15 0.33 7.71 2.76
CA ALA A 15 -1.04 8.19 2.88
C ALA A 15 -1.21 9.60 2.30
N HIS A 16 -0.26 10.49 2.59
CA HIS A 16 -0.27 11.85 2.06
C HIS A 16 -0.17 11.90 0.54
N ALA A 17 0.59 11.01 -0.10
CA ALA A 17 0.65 10.94 -1.57
C ALA A 17 -0.70 10.53 -2.18
N LEU A 18 -1.42 9.59 -1.55
CA LEU A 18 -2.76 9.18 -1.97
C LEU A 18 -3.79 10.30 -1.79
N ASP A 19 -3.78 10.97 -0.63
CA ASP A 19 -4.73 12.04 -0.30
C ASP A 19 -4.60 13.27 -1.20
N GLU A 20 -3.37 13.63 -1.58
CA GLU A 20 -3.09 14.72 -2.52
C GLU A 20 -3.28 14.30 -3.98
N GLY A 21 -3.71 13.06 -4.22
CA GLY A 21 -3.91 12.54 -5.57
C GLY A 21 -2.63 12.43 -6.38
N ARG A 22 -1.45 12.34 -5.75
CA ARG A 22 -0.16 12.07 -6.42
C ARG A 22 0.03 10.56 -6.59
N LEU A 23 -0.91 9.93 -7.29
CA LEU A 23 -0.97 8.47 -7.43
C LEU A 23 0.25 7.91 -8.15
N GLU A 24 0.91 8.71 -8.99
CA GLU A 24 2.11 8.35 -9.74
C GLU A 24 3.34 8.19 -8.83
N ASP A 25 3.36 8.85 -7.66
CA ASP A 25 4.41 8.71 -6.64
C ASP A 25 4.23 7.42 -5.82
N TRP A 26 3.00 6.91 -5.73
CA TRP A 26 2.64 5.80 -4.85
C TRP A 26 3.45 4.51 -5.07
N PRO A 27 3.73 4.07 -6.32
CA PRO A 27 4.58 2.91 -6.57
C PRO A 27 6.01 3.03 -6.01
N GLU A 28 6.53 4.23 -5.77
CA GLU A 28 7.89 4.44 -5.26
C GLU A 28 8.06 4.06 -3.78
N PHE A 29 6.97 3.92 -3.02
CA PHE A 29 7.02 3.42 -1.64
C PHE A 29 7.26 1.91 -1.56
N PHE A 30 7.20 1.20 -2.68
CA PHE A 30 7.40 -0.25 -2.74
C PHE A 30 8.80 -0.60 -3.25
N THR A 31 9.29 -1.79 -2.90
CA THR A 31 10.49 -2.34 -3.54
C THR A 31 10.21 -2.70 -5.01
N GLN A 32 11.25 -2.85 -5.82
CA GLN A 32 11.10 -3.16 -7.25
C GLN A 32 10.21 -4.39 -7.51
N ASN A 33 10.36 -5.42 -6.65
CA ASN A 33 9.66 -6.71 -6.74
C ASN A 33 8.68 -6.93 -5.57
N GLY A 34 8.19 -5.85 -4.95
CA GLY A 34 7.25 -5.93 -3.83
C GLY A 34 5.89 -6.49 -4.25
N ARG A 35 5.12 -7.02 -3.30
CA ARG A 35 3.76 -7.53 -3.55
C ARG A 35 2.74 -6.67 -2.79
N TYR A 36 1.71 -6.22 -3.49
CA TYR A 36 0.57 -5.52 -2.90
C TYR A 36 -0.69 -6.36 -3.08
N ARG A 37 -1.35 -6.67 -1.97
CA ARG A 37 -2.53 -7.56 -1.97
C ARG A 37 -3.60 -7.02 -1.04
N ILE A 38 -4.82 -6.92 -1.54
CA ILE A 38 -6.03 -6.72 -0.73
C ILE A 38 -6.89 -7.97 -0.90
N THR A 39 -7.23 -8.62 0.20
CA THR A 39 -8.08 -9.82 0.22
C THR A 39 -9.15 -9.69 1.30
N THR A 40 -10.16 -10.56 1.27
CA THR A 40 -11.12 -10.69 2.37
C THR A 40 -10.52 -11.53 3.49
N ALA A 41 -10.97 -11.31 4.73
CA ALA A 41 -10.59 -12.14 5.87
C ALA A 41 -10.96 -13.63 5.63
N GLU A 42 -12.14 -13.89 5.05
CA GLU A 42 -12.56 -15.24 4.69
C GLU A 42 -11.60 -15.91 3.70
N ASN A 43 -11.16 -15.21 2.66
CA ASN A 43 -10.22 -15.77 1.69
C ASN A 43 -8.85 -16.02 2.34
N GLU A 44 -8.42 -15.16 3.25
CA GLU A 44 -7.19 -15.38 4.02
C GLU A 44 -7.29 -16.63 4.90
N ASP A 45 -8.35 -16.71 5.71
CA ASP A 45 -8.58 -17.83 6.64
C ASP A 45 -8.69 -19.18 5.90
N ARG A 46 -9.24 -19.17 4.69
CA ARG A 46 -9.43 -20.36 3.85
C ARG A 46 -8.27 -20.63 2.87
N GLY A 47 -7.25 -19.77 2.83
CA GLY A 47 -6.13 -19.89 1.89
C GLY A 47 -6.55 -19.83 0.41
N LEU A 48 -7.60 -19.07 0.09
CA LEU A 48 -8.14 -18.98 -1.26
C LEU A 48 -7.29 -18.03 -2.12
N PRO A 49 -7.02 -18.39 -3.40
CA PRO A 49 -6.00 -17.70 -4.20
C PRO A 49 -6.47 -16.39 -4.84
N LEU A 50 -7.75 -16.02 -4.72
CA LEU A 50 -8.32 -14.88 -5.43
C LEU A 50 -8.40 -13.64 -4.52
N PRO A 51 -7.47 -12.67 -4.66
CA PRO A 51 -7.57 -11.39 -3.96
C PRO A 51 -8.51 -10.42 -4.68
N VAL A 52 -9.01 -9.44 -3.93
CA VAL A 52 -9.75 -8.29 -4.48
C VAL A 52 -8.83 -7.43 -5.35
N LEU A 53 -7.56 -7.33 -4.96
CA LEU A 53 -6.54 -6.57 -5.67
C LEU A 53 -5.20 -7.27 -5.50
N TYR A 54 -4.52 -7.50 -6.62
CA TYR A 54 -3.15 -8.00 -6.66
C TYR A 54 -2.30 -7.13 -7.58
N ALA A 55 -1.11 -6.75 -7.10
CA ALA A 55 -0.07 -6.16 -7.93
C ALA A 55 1.29 -6.72 -7.52
N GLU A 56 2.05 -7.16 -8.51
CA GLU A 56 3.40 -7.66 -8.37
C GLU A 56 4.40 -6.68 -8.99
N GLY A 57 5.27 -6.16 -8.13
CA GLY A 57 6.26 -5.16 -8.46
C GLY A 57 5.69 -3.78 -8.79
N ARG A 58 6.61 -2.83 -8.91
CA ARG A 58 6.28 -1.46 -9.37
C ARG A 58 5.58 -1.41 -10.73
N PRO A 59 5.90 -2.27 -11.73
CA PRO A 59 5.21 -2.21 -13.02
C PRO A 59 3.70 -2.40 -12.93
N MET A 60 3.20 -3.40 -12.19
CA MET A 60 1.76 -3.61 -12.03
C MET A 60 1.10 -2.51 -11.20
N LEU A 61 1.81 -1.94 -10.22
CA LEU A 61 1.31 -0.80 -9.45
C LEU A 61 1.12 0.44 -10.34
N ARG A 62 2.07 0.71 -11.25
CA ARG A 62 1.95 1.79 -12.24
C ARG A 62 0.79 1.56 -13.20
N ASP A 63 0.62 0.34 -13.70
CA ASP A 63 -0.50 -0.02 -14.56
C ASP A 63 -1.86 0.22 -13.87
N ARG A 64 -1.94 -0.11 -12.58
CA ARG A 64 -3.11 0.20 -11.77
C ARG A 64 -3.38 1.71 -11.66
N VAL A 65 -2.34 2.53 -11.47
CA VAL A 65 -2.49 4.00 -11.47
C VAL A 65 -3.00 4.49 -12.82
N GLN A 66 -2.46 3.98 -13.93
CA GLN A 66 -2.93 4.33 -15.27
C GLN A 66 -4.41 3.96 -15.49
N SER A 67 -4.82 2.77 -15.04
CA SER A 67 -6.21 2.33 -15.10
C SER A 67 -7.13 3.25 -14.28
N LEU A 68 -6.70 3.68 -13.09
CA LEU A 68 -7.44 4.62 -12.25
C LEU A 68 -7.60 6.00 -12.89
N ARG A 69 -6.60 6.47 -13.64
CA ARG A 69 -6.62 7.78 -14.32
C ARG A 69 -7.47 7.80 -15.58
N HIS A 70 -7.44 6.72 -16.36
CA HIS A 70 -7.89 6.77 -17.75
C HIS A 70 -9.02 5.79 -18.08
N ALA A 71 -9.11 4.65 -17.40
CA ALA A 71 -10.10 3.62 -17.70
C ALA A 71 -11.33 3.68 -16.78
N ASN A 72 -11.12 4.13 -15.55
CA ASN A 72 -12.14 4.14 -14.51
C ASN A 72 -12.98 5.44 -14.58
N ILE A 73 -14.12 5.37 -15.28
CA ILE A 73 -15.09 6.47 -15.36
C ILE A 73 -15.92 6.49 -14.08
N TYR A 74 -15.47 7.27 -13.11
CA TYR A 74 -16.21 7.55 -11.87
C TYR A 74 -16.14 9.05 -11.55
N GLU A 75 -17.05 9.50 -10.70
CA GLU A 75 -16.99 10.86 -10.16
C GLU A 75 -15.69 11.09 -9.38
N PRO A 76 -15.07 12.28 -9.46
CA PRO A 76 -13.87 12.60 -8.71
C PRO A 76 -14.07 12.44 -7.20
N GLN A 77 -13.36 11.49 -6.58
CA GLN A 77 -13.37 11.27 -5.14
C GLN A 77 -12.20 12.00 -4.48
N ARG A 78 -12.43 12.52 -3.26
CA ARG A 78 -11.36 12.99 -2.39
C ARG A 78 -11.22 12.04 -1.22
N TYR A 79 -9.98 11.69 -0.90
CA TYR A 79 -9.66 10.79 0.19
C TYR A 79 -8.97 11.55 1.33
N ARG A 80 -9.14 11.03 2.54
CA ARG A 80 -8.38 11.41 3.73
C ARG A 80 -8.06 10.13 4.49
N HIS A 81 -6.81 9.74 4.55
CA HIS A 81 -6.38 8.59 5.33
C HIS A 81 -6.05 9.03 6.76
N ILE A 82 -6.59 8.30 7.74
CA ILE A 82 -6.21 8.40 9.15
C ILE A 82 -5.50 7.10 9.50
N VAL A 83 -4.18 7.18 9.71
CA VAL A 83 -3.36 6.03 10.12
C VAL A 83 -3.07 6.19 11.61
N SER A 84 -3.52 5.24 12.43
CA SER A 84 -3.24 5.21 13.87
C SER A 84 -1.83 4.70 14.15
N SER A 85 -1.49 4.55 15.44
CA SER A 85 -0.31 3.80 15.84
C SER A 85 -0.32 2.39 15.25
N VAL A 86 0.86 1.93 14.86
CA VAL A 86 1.11 0.59 14.33
C VAL A 86 2.04 -0.16 15.26
N LEU A 87 1.85 -1.46 15.40
CA LEU A 87 2.84 -2.33 16.03
C LEU A 87 3.94 -2.61 15.00
N VAL A 88 5.20 -2.41 15.39
CA VAL A 88 6.36 -2.67 14.55
C VAL A 88 7.24 -3.73 15.20
N GLU A 89 7.47 -4.81 14.47
CA GLU A 89 8.31 -5.93 14.90
C GLU A 89 9.49 -6.07 13.95
N GLN A 90 10.71 -6.07 14.49
CA GLN A 90 11.89 -6.39 13.70
C GLN A 90 11.93 -7.90 13.44
N LEU A 91 12.09 -8.28 12.18
CA LEU A 91 12.23 -9.69 11.79
C LEU A 91 13.70 -10.10 11.71
N ASP A 92 14.53 -9.26 11.08
CA ASP A 92 15.97 -9.45 10.92
C ASP A 92 16.68 -8.12 10.53
N ASP A 93 17.93 -8.21 10.07
CA ASP A 93 18.71 -7.10 9.56
C ASP A 93 18.16 -6.63 8.19
N GLY A 94 17.26 -5.67 8.25
CA GLY A 94 16.71 -4.99 7.07
C GLY A 94 15.23 -5.25 6.80
N HIS A 95 14.61 -6.20 7.54
CA HIS A 95 13.18 -6.46 7.44
C HIS A 95 12.46 -6.20 8.76
N ALA A 96 11.29 -5.57 8.64
CA ALA A 96 10.36 -5.35 9.72
C ALA A 96 8.94 -5.65 9.26
N ARG A 97 8.10 -6.06 10.20
CA ARG A 97 6.66 -6.20 10.01
C ARG A 97 5.96 -5.04 10.70
N SER A 98 4.99 -4.46 10.02
CA SER A 98 4.07 -3.49 10.62
C SER A 98 2.64 -3.99 10.49
N VAL A 99 1.91 -3.97 11.60
CA VAL A 99 0.49 -4.33 11.65
C VAL A 99 -0.29 -3.22 12.38
N ALA A 100 -1.50 -2.97 11.90
CA ALA A 100 -2.47 -2.03 12.49
C ALA A 100 -3.66 -2.80 13.05
#